data_AF-X5Q2Q1-F1
#
_entry.id   AF-X5Q2Q1-F1
#
_cell.length_a   1.000
_cell.length_b   1.000
_cell.length_c   1.000
_cell.angle_alpha   90.00
_cell.angle_beta   90.00
_cell.angle_gamma   90.00
#
_symmetry.space_group_name_H-M   'P 1'
#
loop_
_entity.id
_entity.type
_entity.pdbx_description
1 polymer ?
#
loop_
_entity_poly.entity_id
_entity_poly.type
_entity_poly.pdbx_seq_one_letter_code
_entity_poly.pdbx_strand_id
1 'polypeptide(L)' 'MPELDRIIRLKTVLARTGLSRSTMYRKIGEGTFPAQVQISLNGAGWRESDINRWVADPASWHTSASRKNSD' A
#
# COMPACT_ATOMS: atom_id res chain seq x y z
N MET A 1 -17.90 -13.27 10.14
CA MET A 1 -16.59 -13.67 10.71
C MET A 1 -15.64 -12.50 10.49
N PRO A 2 -14.87 -12.02 11.48
CA PRO A 2 -13.95 -10.93 11.22
C PRO A 2 -12.88 -11.45 10.26
N GLU A 3 -12.84 -10.92 9.05
CA GLU A 3 -11.78 -11.24 8.10
C GLU A 3 -10.48 -10.72 8.72
N LEU A 4 -9.58 -11.65 9.06
CA LEU A 4 -8.26 -11.30 9.57
C LEU A 4 -7.52 -10.55 8.45
N ASP A 5 -7.35 -9.23 8.60
CA ASP A 5 -6.59 -8.40 7.66
C ASP A 5 -5.14 -8.87 7.62
N ARG A 6 -4.80 -9.62 6.56
CA ARG A 6 -3.49 -10.24 6.41
C ARG A 6 -2.47 -9.24 5.91
N ILE A 7 -1.21 -9.48 6.23
CA ILE A 7 -0.09 -8.72 5.66
C ILE A 7 0.51 -9.50 4.50
N ILE A 8 0.44 -8.93 3.30
CA ILE A 8 1.04 -9.49 2.09
C ILE A 8 2.40 -8.87 1.79
N ARG A 9 3.31 -9.66 1.21
CA ARG A 9 4.68 -9.24 0.90
C ARG A 9 4.78 -8.62 -0.50
N LEU A 10 5.89 -7.96 -0.77
CA LEU A 10 6.15 -7.26 -2.03
C LEU A 10 5.84 -8.12 -3.27
N LYS A 11 6.34 -9.37 -3.32
CA LYS A 11 6.10 -10.26 -4.48
C LYS A 11 4.60 -10.43 -4.77
N THR A 12 3.79 -10.61 -3.73
CA THR A 12 2.34 -10.72 -3.84
C THR A 12 1.73 -9.40 -4.30
N VAL A 13 2.16 -8.26 -3.76
CA VAL A 13 1.65 -6.95 -4.17
C VAL A 13 1.93 -6.68 -5.65
N LEU A 14 3.14 -6.96 -6.12
CA LEU A 14 3.50 -6.78 -7.54
C LEU A 14 2.69 -7.70 -8.44
N ALA A 15 2.49 -8.96 -8.04
CA ALA A 15 1.66 -9.91 -8.80
C ALA A 15 0.19 -9.46 -8.88
N ARG A 16 -0.37 -8.90 -7.80
CA ARG A 16 -1.77 -8.47 -7.75
C ARG A 16 -2.04 -7.16 -8.47
N THR A 17 -1.08 -6.24 -8.45
CA THR A 17 -1.23 -4.90 -9.03
C THR A 17 -0.72 -4.81 -10.46
N GLY A 18 0.09 -5.77 -10.91
CA GLY A 18 0.77 -5.73 -12.22
C GLY A 18 1.80 -4.61 -12.35
N LEU A 19 2.08 -3.87 -11.26
CA LEU A 19 3.02 -2.77 -11.27
C LEU A 19 4.45 -3.26 -11.18
N SER A 20 5.35 -2.50 -11.80
CA SER A 20 6.78 -2.61 -11.49
C SER A 20 7.06 -2.10 -10.08
N ARG A 21 8.13 -2.59 -9.46
CA ARG A 21 8.56 -2.15 -8.13
C ARG A 21 8.82 -0.65 -8.06
N SER A 22 9.44 -0.08 -9.09
CA SER A 22 9.73 1.35 -9.15
C SER A 22 8.44 2.18 -9.26
N THR A 23 7.48 1.74 -10.08
CA THR A 23 6.18 2.40 -10.21
C THR A 23 5.42 2.38 -8.88
N MET A 24 5.42 1.25 -8.18
CA MET A 24 4.77 1.13 -6.88
C MET A 24 5.38 2.10 -5.87
N TYR A 25 6.71 2.16 -5.73
CA TYR A 25 7.36 3.10 -4.81
C TYR A 25 7.17 4.56 -5.20
N ARG A 26 7.15 4.89 -6.50
CA ARG A 26 6.80 6.24 -6.97
C ARG A 26 5.40 6.63 -6.51
N LYS A 27 4.41 5.76 -6.72
CA LYS A 27 3.03 6.01 -6.28
C LYS A 27 2.88 6.11 -4.76
N ILE A 28 3.68 5.35 -4.00
CA ILE A 28 3.75 5.49 -2.54
C ILE A 28 4.25 6.89 -2.17
N GLY A 29 5.32 7.38 -2.82
CA GLY A 29 5.82 8.73 -2.63
C GLY A 29 4.83 9.83 -3.03
N GLU A 30 4.04 9.58 -4.08
CA GLU A 30 2.93 10.46 -4.51
C GLU A 30 1.68 10.36 -3.62
N GLY A 31 1.64 9.41 -2.67
CA GLY A 31 0.47 9.17 -1.82
C GLY A 31 -0.73 8.53 -2.56
N THR A 32 -0.52 8.04 -3.78
CA THR A 32 -1.54 7.40 -4.64
C THR A 32 -1.52 5.86 -4.58
N PHE A 33 -0.82 5.31 -3.58
CA PHE A 33 -0.75 3.87 -3.31
C PHE A 33 -0.63 3.60 -1.80
N PRO A 34 -1.12 2.44 -1.31
CA PRO A 34 -0.98 2.04 0.09
C PRO A 34 0.48 2.01 0.57
N ALA A 35 0.74 2.65 1.70
CA ALA A 35 2.07 2.63 2.33
C ALA A 35 2.39 1.24 2.91
N GLN A 36 3.68 0.89 2.89
CA GLN A 36 4.15 -0.36 3.49
C GLN A 36 4.15 -0.27 5.02
N VAL A 37 3.72 -1.33 5.68
CA VAL A 37 3.84 -1.54 7.13
C VAL A 37 5.16 -2.27 7.40
N GLN A 38 5.95 -1.73 8.32
CA GLN A 38 7.17 -2.38 8.79
C GLN A 38 6.81 -3.52 9.74
N ILE A 39 7.21 -4.75 9.38
CA ILE A 39 6.95 -5.98 10.14
C ILE A 39 8.18 -6.35 10.97
N SER A 40 9.37 -6.09 10.42
CA SER A 40 10.66 -6.33 11.08
C SER A 40 11.72 -5.37 10.55
N LEU A 41 12.94 -5.44 11.10
CA LEU A 41 14.08 -4.59 10.72
C LEU A 41 14.34 -4.58 9.20
N ASN A 42 14.21 -5.74 8.54
CA ASN A 42 14.44 -5.90 7.10
C ASN A 42 13.17 -6.29 6.32
N GLY A 43 12.01 -6.24 6.97
CA GLY A 43 10.77 -6.80 6.44
C GLY A 43 9.65 -5.78 6.43
N ALA A 44 9.13 -5.47 5.24
CA ALA A 44 7.89 -4.72 5.07
C ALA A 44 6.80 -5.60 4.42
N GLY A 45 5.56 -5.16 4.55
CA GLY A 45 4.41 -5.72 3.86
C GLY A 45 3.27 -4.72 3.77
N TRP A 46 2.15 -5.13 3.20
CA TRP A 46 0.97 -4.29 3.02
C TRP A 46 -0.25 -5.00 3.58
N ARG A 47 -1.18 -4.24 4.15
CA ARG A 47 -2.49 -4.78 4.50
C ARG A 47 -3.18 -5.24 3.23
N GLU A 48 -3.67 -6.47 3.24
CA GLU A 48 -4.36 -7.05 2.10
C GLU A 48 -5.62 -6.26 1.77
N SER A 49 -6.34 -5.77 2.79
CA SER A 49 -7.51 -4.92 2.62
C SER A 49 -7.20 -3.58 1.90
N ASP A 50 -6.08 -2.94 2.21
CA ASP A 50 -5.67 -1.70 1.55
C ASP A 50 -5.33 -1.95 0.08
N ILE A 51 -4.63 -3.04 -0.21
CA ILE A 51 -4.32 -3.43 -1.59
C ILE A 51 -5.60 -3.82 -2.33
N ASN A 52 -6.54 -4.52 -1.70
CA ASN A 52 -7.85 -4.82 -2.29
C ASN A 52 -8.61 -3.54 -2.66
N ARG A 53 -8.65 -2.57 -1.74
CA ARG A 53 -9.32 -1.29 -1.98
C ARG A 53 -8.66 -0.51 -3.11
N TRP A 54 -7.33 -0.47 -3.13
CA TRP A 54 -6.59 0.17 -4.22
C TRP A 54 -6.81 -0.54 -5.56
N VAL A 55 -6.86 -1.88 -5.62
CA VAL A 55 -7.12 -2.62 -6.86
C VAL A 55 -8.55 -2.37 -7.36
N ALA A 56 -9.52 -2.25 -6.46
CA ALA A 56 -10.91 -1.98 -6.80
C ALA A 56 -11.11 -0.58 -7.39
N ASP A 57 -10.40 0.43 -6.85
CA ASP A 57 -10.40 1.79 -7.38
C ASP A 57 -9.06 2.49 -7.11
N PRO A 58 -8.10 2.40 -8.06
CA PRO A 58 -6.80 3.04 -7.90
C PRO A 58 -6.86 4.57 -7.94
N ALA A 59 -7.89 5.14 -8.59
CA ALA A 59 -7.96 6.57 -8.85
C ALA A 59 -8.47 7.36 -7.64
N SER A 60 -9.31 6.74 -6.80
CA SER A 60 -9.79 7.34 -5.56
C SER A 60 -8.88 7.11 -4.35
N TRP A 61 -7.78 6.37 -4.50
CA TRP A 61 -6.84 6.17 -3.41
C TRP A 61 -6.08 7.46 -3.09
N HIS A 62 -6.33 7.99 -1.90
CA HIS A 62 -5.59 9.12 -1.36
C HIS A 62 -5.20 8.83 0.09
N THR A 63 -3.89 8.77 0.35
CA THR A 63 -3.38 8.68 1.73
C THR A 63 -3.69 9.98 2.46
N SER A 64 -4.48 9.93 3.53
CA SER A 64 -4.80 11.09 4.38
C SER A 64 -3.61 11.63 5.20
N ALA A 65 -2.42 11.03 5.07
CA ALA A 65 -1.21 11.42 5.80
C ALA A 65 -0.57 12.74 5.32
N SER A 66 -1.15 13.43 4.32
CA SER A 66 -0.70 14.78 3.91
C SER A 66 -1.32 15.94 4.72
N ARG A 67 -1.84 15.69 5.93
CA ARG A 67 -2.21 16.75 6.91
C ARG A 67 -1.29 16.78 8.13
N LYS A 68 0.03 16.81 7.96
CA LYS A 68 0.97 17.27 9.01
C LYS A 68 2.22 17.88 8.38
N ASN A 69 2.09 19.12 7.88
CA ASN A 69 3.18 20.11 7.89
C ASN A 69 2.61 21.51 7.64
N SER A 70 1.90 22.07 8.63
CA SER A 70 1.69 23.52 8.81
C SER A 70 1.27 23.72 10.26
N ASP A 71 2.26 23.89 11.13
CA ASP A 71 2.54 25.09 11.93
C ASP A 71 3.77 24.82 12.81
#